data_AF-A0AAD4ZDQ0-F1
#
_entry.id   AF-A0AAD4ZDQ0-F1
#
_cell.length_a   1.000
_cell.length_b   1.000
_cell.length_c   1.000
_cell.angle_alpha   90.00
_cell.angle_beta   90.00
_cell.angle_gamma   90.00
#
_symmetry.space_group_name_H-M   'P 1'
#
loop_
_entity.id
_entity.type
_entity.pdbx_description
1 polymer ?
#
loop_
_entity_poly.entity_id
_entity_poly.type
_entity_poly.pdbx_seq_one_letter_code
_entity_poly.pdbx_strand_id
1 'polypeptide(L)'
;MILLVQKFDKFYSKLENFHHHKHNHQSQALTASLEAFKSHVSNCLNKLSLSSKSGFEIPSFSWIQQCFELLPIINHAFAKLVVAIDYPVSKWEAASVDEYLKYSLNLLELCNSISSSLSHLGKARLSLAHALSLVENSSLSLALKHLKPIQPKGLNKELRFQGNEEIGKPRCPNISKQAVIDQALVVMQGMVFWVCGILMSGLVGEAKPYLEMRSSGGRFVDSWLPGLDLRASEVIVERNGVLKEVKELDDAVAGLAAAIGTGKSSDEAAEELKRRLEGFAKLVEGFGKEVDCLFNKVLAGRNQLLNGLGQQKQ
;
A
#
# COMPACT_ATOMS: atom_id res chain seq x y z
N MET A 1 13.59 1.13 7.22
CA MET A 1 13.80 2.53 7.61
C MET A 1 14.84 2.73 8.71
N ILE A 2 14.77 2.03 9.85
CA ILE A 2 15.80 2.11 10.92
C ILE A 2 17.22 1.75 10.40
N LEU A 3 17.32 0.89 9.38
CA LEU A 3 18.59 0.52 8.75
C LEU A 3 19.18 1.56 7.78
N LEU A 4 18.40 2.54 7.31
CA LEU A 4 18.96 3.69 6.57
C LEU A 4 19.73 4.62 7.52
N VAL A 5 19.53 4.47 8.83
CA VAL A 5 19.97 5.42 9.86
C VAL A 5 20.96 4.78 10.86
N GLN A 6 21.03 3.45 10.97
CA GLN A 6 21.96 2.78 11.92
C GLN A 6 23.46 2.87 11.56
N LYS A 7 23.85 3.60 10.51
CA LYS A 7 25.26 3.84 10.18
C LYS A 7 25.61 5.33 10.01
N PHE A 8 25.02 6.20 10.82
CA PHE A 8 25.42 7.61 10.85
C PHE A 8 26.76 7.88 11.57
N ASP A 9 27.35 6.91 12.28
CA ASP A 9 28.40 7.24 13.26
C ASP A 9 29.72 6.44 13.20
N LYS A 10 30.08 5.83 12.07
CA LYS A 10 31.44 5.27 11.94
C LYS A 10 31.89 5.18 10.50
N PHE A 11 32.82 6.06 10.14
CA PHE A 11 34.14 5.77 9.58
C PHE A 11 34.66 6.98 8.78
N TYR A 12 35.50 7.78 9.44
CA TYR A 12 36.48 8.63 8.76
C TYR A 12 37.82 7.89 8.76
N SER A 13 38.39 7.71 7.56
CA SER A 13 39.79 7.94 7.17
C SER A 13 40.39 6.87 6.23
N LYS A 14 41.03 7.39 5.17
CA LYS A 14 42.18 6.87 4.39
C LYS A 14 41.93 5.64 3.46
N LEU A 15 42.48 5.52 2.24
CA LEU A 15 43.40 6.32 1.41
C LEU A 15 43.42 5.74 -0.05
N GLU A 16 43.70 6.61 -1.03
CA GLU A 16 44.42 6.48 -2.33
C GLU A 16 44.11 5.50 -3.49
N ASN A 17 44.02 6.14 -4.67
CA ASN A 17 44.63 5.90 -5.98
C ASN A 17 44.74 4.48 -6.55
N PHE A 18 43.96 4.20 -7.61
CA PHE A 18 44.36 3.46 -8.84
C PHE A 18 43.24 3.64 -9.89
N HIS A 19 43.48 4.43 -10.94
CA HIS A 19 42.40 5.22 -11.56
C HIS A 19 41.78 4.75 -12.89
N HIS A 20 42.14 3.61 -13.49
CA HIS A 20 41.48 3.23 -14.76
C HIS A 20 40.83 1.83 -14.82
N HIS A 21 41.24 0.86 -14.00
CA HIS A 21 40.53 -0.43 -13.91
C HIS A 21 39.42 -0.45 -12.85
N LYS A 22 39.46 0.46 -11.86
CA LYS A 22 38.53 0.51 -10.73
C LYS A 22 37.13 1.01 -11.12
N HIS A 23 37.05 1.93 -12.08
CA HIS A 23 35.79 2.54 -12.52
C HIS A 23 34.83 1.55 -13.18
N ASN A 24 35.36 0.63 -14.00
CA ASN A 24 34.52 -0.35 -14.71
C ASN A 24 33.97 -1.42 -13.75
N HIS A 25 34.79 -1.89 -12.80
CA HIS A 25 34.35 -2.82 -11.74
C HIS A 25 33.35 -2.17 -10.78
N GLN A 26 33.56 -0.90 -10.42
CA GLN A 26 32.63 -0.18 -9.55
C GLN A 26 31.29 0.05 -10.25
N SER A 27 31.28 0.40 -11.54
CA SER A 27 30.03 0.57 -12.29
C SER A 27 29.27 -0.75 -12.42
N GLN A 28 29.96 -1.86 -12.70
CA GLN A 28 29.35 -3.19 -12.72
C GLN A 28 28.74 -3.59 -11.38
N ALA A 29 29.41 -3.31 -10.26
CA ALA A 29 28.89 -3.59 -8.92
C ALA A 29 27.64 -2.76 -8.59
N LEU A 30 27.60 -1.49 -9.03
CA LEU A 30 26.44 -0.61 -8.87
C LEU A 30 25.25 -1.12 -9.70
N THR A 31 25.47 -1.50 -10.96
CA THR A 31 24.45 -2.13 -11.79
C THR A 31 23.94 -3.42 -11.15
N ALA A 32 24.82 -4.31 -10.69
CA ALA A 32 24.44 -5.55 -10.04
C ALA A 32 23.59 -5.32 -8.78
N SER A 33 23.93 -4.31 -7.96
CA SER A 33 23.17 -3.95 -6.77
C SER A 33 21.77 -3.43 -7.12
N LEU A 34 21.66 -2.58 -8.14
CA LEU A 34 20.39 -2.05 -8.62
C LEU A 34 19.51 -3.16 -9.23
N GLU A 35 20.08 -4.06 -10.02
CA GLU A 35 19.34 -5.19 -10.58
C GLU A 35 18.92 -6.18 -9.50
N ALA A 36 19.73 -6.39 -8.44
CA ALA A 36 19.34 -7.20 -7.30
C ALA A 36 18.17 -6.59 -6.53
N PHE A 37 18.18 -5.27 -6.31
CA PHE A 37 17.04 -4.54 -5.76
C PHE A 37 15.80 -4.72 -6.63
N LYS A 38 15.93 -4.49 -7.95
CA LYS A 38 14.81 -4.62 -8.88
C LYS A 38 14.25 -6.04 -8.90
N SER A 39 15.12 -7.05 -9.01
CA SER A 39 14.74 -8.46 -8.97
C SER A 39 14.03 -8.83 -7.66
N HIS A 40 14.48 -8.30 -6.52
CA HIS A 40 13.83 -8.54 -5.25
C HIS A 40 12.38 -8.03 -5.25
N VAL A 41 12.16 -6.79 -5.70
CA VAL A 41 10.81 -6.21 -5.79
C VAL A 41 9.95 -6.97 -6.79
N SER A 42 10.47 -7.33 -7.97
CA SER A 42 9.77 -8.16 -8.94
C SER A 42 9.36 -9.52 -8.37
N ASN A 43 10.23 -10.15 -7.59
CA ASN A 43 9.94 -11.42 -6.95
C ASN A 43 8.85 -11.29 -5.87
N CYS A 44 8.83 -10.21 -5.10
CA CYS A 44 7.76 -9.93 -4.13
C CYS A 44 6.40 -9.77 -4.81
N LEU A 45 6.36 -9.09 -5.94
CA LEU A 45 5.15 -8.92 -6.74
C LEU A 45 4.70 -10.22 -7.42
N ASN A 46 5.64 -11.02 -7.92
CA ASN A 46 5.33 -12.35 -8.45
C ASN A 46 4.74 -13.26 -7.37
N LYS A 47 5.17 -13.14 -6.11
CA LYS A 47 4.55 -13.89 -5.00
C LYS A 47 3.10 -13.48 -4.77
N LEU A 48 2.77 -12.19 -4.91
CA LEU A 48 1.39 -11.71 -4.87
C LEU A 48 0.53 -12.30 -6.01
N SER A 49 1.14 -12.50 -7.18
CA SER A 49 0.50 -13.18 -8.33
C SER A 49 0.30 -14.68 -8.07
N LEU A 50 1.33 -15.35 -7.52
CA LEU A 50 1.38 -16.79 -7.30
C LEU A 50 0.63 -17.27 -6.04
N SER A 51 0.37 -16.39 -5.06
CA SER A 51 -0.50 -16.72 -3.93
C SER A 51 -1.97 -16.87 -4.36
N SER A 52 -2.32 -16.41 -5.57
CA SER A 52 -3.65 -16.57 -6.19
C SER A 52 -3.84 -17.87 -6.99
N LYS A 53 -3.15 -18.97 -6.64
CA LYS A 53 -3.27 -20.27 -7.35
C LYS A 53 -4.72 -20.77 -7.54
N SER A 54 -5.66 -20.32 -6.72
CA SER A 54 -7.09 -20.25 -7.06
C SER A 54 -7.37 -18.83 -7.54
N GLY A 55 -7.60 -18.65 -8.85
CA GLY A 55 -7.68 -17.32 -9.49
C GLY A 55 -8.38 -16.30 -8.60
N PHE A 56 -7.72 -15.17 -8.33
CA PHE A 56 -8.09 -14.14 -7.35
C PHE A 56 -9.58 -14.13 -6.99
N GLU A 57 -9.97 -14.90 -5.96
CA GLU A 57 -11.34 -14.92 -5.46
C GLU A 57 -11.63 -13.60 -4.76
N ILE A 58 -12.18 -12.64 -5.51
CA ILE A 58 -12.73 -11.36 -5.01
C ILE A 58 -11.66 -10.48 -4.32
N PRO A 59 -11.63 -9.15 -4.52
CA PRO A 59 -10.81 -8.31 -3.65
C PRO A 59 -11.24 -8.56 -2.19
N SER A 60 -10.34 -9.02 -1.33
CA SER A 60 -10.63 -9.38 0.07
C SER A 60 -9.70 -8.65 1.02
N PHE A 61 -10.04 -8.61 2.31
CA PHE A 61 -9.15 -8.03 3.33
C PHE A 61 -7.77 -8.69 3.32
N SER A 62 -7.72 -10.01 3.14
CA SER A 62 -6.46 -10.76 3.05
C SER A 62 -5.59 -10.34 1.85
N TRP A 63 -6.22 -10.02 0.73
CA TRP A 63 -5.50 -9.61 -0.49
C TRP A 63 -4.99 -8.17 -0.38
N ILE A 64 -5.82 -7.24 0.11
CA ILE A 64 -5.38 -5.86 0.34
C ILE A 64 -4.26 -5.81 1.40
N GLN A 65 -4.33 -6.65 2.43
CA GLN A 65 -3.27 -6.75 3.44
C GLN A 65 -1.95 -7.22 2.80
N GLN A 66 -1.97 -8.26 1.97
CA GLN A 66 -0.78 -8.70 1.23
C GLN A 66 -0.20 -7.59 0.34
N CYS A 67 -1.05 -6.79 -0.32
CA CYS A 67 -0.61 -5.62 -1.08
C CYS A 67 0.05 -4.56 -0.17
N PHE A 68 -0.52 -4.31 1.01
CA PHE A 68 0.01 -3.35 1.98
C PHE A 68 1.37 -3.78 2.54
N GLU A 69 1.56 -5.08 2.81
CA GLU A 69 2.82 -5.66 3.30
C GLU A 69 3.99 -5.51 2.32
N LEU A 70 3.73 -5.27 1.02
CA LEU A 70 4.78 -4.95 0.05
C LEU A 70 5.52 -3.66 0.39
N LEU A 71 4.83 -2.67 0.96
CA LEU A 71 5.40 -1.36 1.28
C LEU A 71 6.61 -1.44 2.22
N PRO A 72 6.53 -2.08 3.41
CA PRO A 72 7.69 -2.25 4.27
C PRO A 72 8.79 -3.12 3.66
N ILE A 73 8.43 -4.13 2.85
CA ILE A 73 9.41 -5.02 2.18
C ILE A 73 10.25 -4.22 1.18
N ILE A 74 9.61 -3.42 0.33
CA ILE A 74 10.29 -2.60 -0.69
C ILE A 74 11.15 -1.54 -0.02
N ASN A 75 10.65 -0.88 1.04
CA ASN A 75 11.42 0.07 1.84
C ASN A 75 12.67 -0.57 2.47
N HIS A 76 12.58 -1.83 2.90
CA HIS A 76 13.72 -2.57 3.43
C HIS A 76 14.72 -2.96 2.34
N ALA A 77 14.24 -3.37 1.17
CA ALA A 77 15.09 -3.66 0.02
C ALA A 77 15.86 -2.42 -0.45
N PHE A 78 15.20 -1.26 -0.46
CA PHE A 78 15.84 0.02 -0.76
C PHE A 78 16.90 0.38 0.28
N ALA A 79 16.60 0.21 1.58
CA ALA A 79 17.59 0.42 2.64
C ALA A 79 18.84 -0.45 2.46
N LYS A 80 18.66 -1.72 2.07
CA LYS A 80 19.78 -2.62 1.75
C LYS A 80 20.59 -2.14 0.54
N LEU A 81 19.92 -1.66 -0.51
CA LEU A 81 20.58 -1.09 -1.69
C LEU A 81 21.50 0.08 -1.29
N VAL A 82 20.97 1.04 -0.52
CA VAL A 82 21.72 2.22 -0.06
C VAL A 82 22.97 1.83 0.72
N VAL A 83 22.87 0.81 1.58
CA VAL A 83 24.01 0.27 2.33
C VAL A 83 25.00 -0.45 1.42
N ALA A 84 24.52 -1.25 0.47
CA ALA A 84 25.37 -2.02 -0.45
C ALA A 84 26.23 -1.12 -1.34
N ILE A 85 25.68 0.02 -1.79
CA ILE A 85 26.42 0.97 -2.62
C ILE A 85 27.25 1.98 -1.81
N ASP A 86 27.20 1.94 -0.47
CA ASP A 86 27.85 2.89 0.43
C ASP A 86 27.60 4.35 0.00
N TYR A 87 26.32 4.71 -0.10
CA TYR A 87 25.89 6.05 -0.52
C TYR A 87 24.79 6.56 0.43
N PRO A 88 25.16 6.94 1.67
CA PRO A 88 24.19 7.45 2.64
C PRO A 88 23.52 8.74 2.17
N VAL A 89 22.36 9.05 2.73
CA VAL A 89 21.53 10.20 2.32
C VAL A 89 22.28 11.54 2.41
N SER A 90 23.26 11.66 3.31
CA SER A 90 24.12 12.85 3.42
C SER A 90 24.99 13.13 2.19
N LYS A 91 25.13 12.16 1.28
CA LYS A 91 25.85 12.29 0.02
C LYS A 91 24.92 12.47 -1.18
N TRP A 92 23.61 12.39 -1.00
CA TRP A 92 22.64 12.49 -2.09
C TRP A 92 22.54 13.92 -2.59
N GLU A 93 22.26 14.07 -3.88
CA GLU A 93 21.88 15.35 -4.44
C GLU A 93 20.55 15.84 -3.86
N ALA A 94 20.38 17.17 -3.78
CA ALA A 94 19.20 17.79 -3.18
C ALA A 94 17.89 17.33 -3.84
N ALA A 95 17.91 17.09 -5.16
CA ALA A 95 16.75 16.59 -5.90
C ALA A 95 16.27 15.22 -5.40
N SER A 96 17.19 14.28 -5.12
CA SER A 96 16.86 12.94 -4.65
C SER A 96 16.44 12.91 -3.19
N VAL A 97 16.99 13.82 -2.38
CA VAL A 97 16.52 14.05 -1.02
C VAL A 97 15.06 14.55 -1.04
N ASP A 98 14.77 15.55 -1.88
CA ASP A 98 13.41 16.05 -2.08
C ASP A 98 12.46 14.95 -2.58
N GLU A 99 12.92 14.13 -3.53
CA GLU A 99 12.14 13.04 -4.09
C GLU A 99 11.84 11.94 -3.04
N TYR A 100 12.78 11.61 -2.16
CA TYR A 100 12.55 10.69 -1.04
C TYR A 100 11.63 11.30 0.03
N LEU A 101 11.73 12.62 0.26
CA LEU A 101 10.78 13.32 1.14
C LEU A 101 9.37 13.33 0.53
N LYS A 102 9.23 13.53 -0.78
CA LYS A 102 7.93 13.41 -1.47
C LYS A 102 7.37 12.00 -1.35
N TYR A 103 8.20 10.98 -1.59
CA TYR A 103 7.85 9.57 -1.40
C TYR A 103 7.33 9.27 0.01
N SER A 104 8.07 9.67 1.05
CA SER A 104 7.67 9.41 2.43
C SER A 104 6.41 10.18 2.84
N LEU A 105 6.20 11.40 2.32
CA LEU A 105 4.95 12.13 2.53
C LEU A 105 3.77 11.39 1.90
N ASN A 106 3.91 10.92 0.66
CA ASN A 106 2.88 10.16 -0.04
C ASN A 106 2.48 8.88 0.72
N LEU A 107 3.45 8.18 1.33
CA LEU A 107 3.16 7.03 2.19
C LEU A 107 2.34 7.41 3.45
N LEU A 108 2.64 8.54 4.07
CA LEU A 108 1.90 9.03 5.24
C LEU A 108 0.46 9.43 4.84
N GLU A 109 0.30 10.09 3.70
CA GLU A 109 -1.03 10.43 3.17
C GLU A 109 -1.84 9.19 2.80
N LEU A 110 -1.22 8.16 2.24
CA LEU A 110 -1.86 6.85 2.03
C LEU A 110 -2.34 6.26 3.36
N CYS A 111 -1.47 6.19 4.37
CA CYS A 111 -1.83 5.62 5.68
C CYS A 111 -3.00 6.38 6.33
N ASN A 112 -3.01 7.72 6.23
CA ASN A 112 -4.13 8.55 6.68
C ASN A 112 -5.41 8.26 5.90
N SER A 113 -5.31 8.07 4.58
CA SER A 113 -6.46 7.76 3.72
C SER A 113 -7.05 6.40 4.05
N ILE A 114 -6.21 5.39 4.24
CA ILE A 114 -6.60 4.05 4.71
C ILE A 114 -7.28 4.15 6.07
N SER A 115 -6.65 4.82 7.05
CA SER A 115 -7.21 4.99 8.41
C SER A 115 -8.58 5.66 8.38
N SER A 116 -8.74 6.66 7.52
CA SER A 116 -10.01 7.34 7.31
C SER A 116 -11.07 6.39 6.71
N SER A 117 -10.71 5.53 5.77
CA SER A 117 -11.62 4.53 5.18
C SER A 117 -11.97 3.42 6.18
N LEU A 118 -11.02 2.94 6.97
CA LEU A 118 -11.28 1.99 8.06
C LEU A 118 -12.21 2.58 9.12
N SER A 119 -12.05 3.87 9.45
CA SER A 119 -12.98 4.58 10.33
C SER A 119 -14.39 4.64 9.76
N HIS A 120 -14.54 4.78 8.44
CA HIS A 120 -15.84 4.73 7.78
C HIS A 120 -16.48 3.35 7.88
N LEU A 121 -15.72 2.29 7.57
CA LEU A 121 -16.16 0.91 7.75
C LEU A 121 -16.53 0.61 9.22
N GLY A 122 -15.77 1.14 10.17
CA GLY A 122 -16.05 1.06 11.60
C GLY A 122 -17.38 1.71 11.98
N LYS A 123 -17.69 2.89 11.43
CA LYS A 123 -19.00 3.56 11.63
C LYS A 123 -20.15 2.76 11.04
N ALA A 124 -19.98 2.23 9.83
CA ALA A 124 -20.99 1.39 9.18
C ALA A 124 -21.28 0.13 10.01
N ARG A 125 -20.23 -0.55 10.48
CA ARG A 125 -20.32 -1.71 11.39
C ARG A 125 -21.07 -1.37 12.68
N LEU A 126 -20.78 -0.23 13.32
CA LEU A 126 -21.48 0.21 14.54
C LEU A 126 -22.97 0.46 14.28
N SER A 127 -23.32 1.04 13.12
CA SER A 127 -24.72 1.22 12.72
C SER A 127 -25.44 -0.13 12.54
N LEU A 128 -24.78 -1.11 11.94
CA LEU A 128 -25.34 -2.46 11.78
C LEU A 128 -25.48 -3.21 13.12
N ALA A 129 -24.49 -3.09 14.02
CA ALA A 129 -24.58 -3.65 15.36
C ALA A 129 -25.75 -3.04 16.16
N HIS A 130 -25.98 -1.73 16.01
CA HIS A 130 -27.15 -1.08 16.59
C HIS A 130 -28.46 -1.61 15.98
N ALA A 131 -28.53 -1.75 14.66
CA ALA A 131 -29.69 -2.34 13.98
C ALA A 131 -30.00 -3.76 14.50
N LEU A 132 -28.97 -4.58 14.69
CA LEU A 132 -29.10 -5.92 15.25
C LEU A 132 -29.63 -5.88 16.70
N SER A 133 -29.12 -4.99 17.55
CA SER A 133 -29.63 -4.84 18.92
C SER A 133 -31.12 -4.41 18.97
N LEU A 134 -31.61 -3.70 17.95
CA LEU A 134 -33.02 -3.37 17.84
C LEU A 134 -33.88 -4.59 17.48
N VAL A 135 -33.33 -5.55 16.72
CA VAL A 135 -34.01 -6.82 16.44
C VAL A 135 -34.16 -7.63 17.73
N GLU A 136 -33.09 -7.75 18.52
CA GLU A 136 -33.10 -8.45 19.82
C GLU A 136 -34.11 -7.82 20.80
N ASN A 137 -34.28 -6.50 20.76
CA ASN A 137 -35.24 -5.76 21.57
C ASN A 137 -36.66 -5.66 20.94
N SER A 138 -36.99 -6.54 19.97
CA SER A 138 -38.31 -6.60 19.31
C SER A 138 -38.76 -5.30 18.61
N SER A 139 -37.83 -4.39 18.31
CA SER A 139 -38.08 -3.10 17.66
C SER A 139 -37.86 -3.18 16.14
N LEU A 140 -38.55 -4.13 15.49
CA LEU A 140 -38.30 -4.54 14.10
C LEU A 140 -38.46 -3.42 13.07
N SER A 141 -39.44 -2.54 13.24
CA SER A 141 -39.68 -1.41 12.32
C SER A 141 -38.55 -0.37 12.34
N LEU A 142 -37.89 -0.20 13.49
CA LEU A 142 -36.70 0.65 13.63
C LEU A 142 -35.46 -0.08 13.11
N ALA A 143 -35.32 -1.38 13.38
CA ALA A 143 -34.22 -2.19 12.87
C ALA A 143 -34.14 -2.13 11.33
N LEU A 144 -35.27 -2.28 10.63
CA LEU A 144 -35.35 -2.18 9.17
C LEU A 144 -34.86 -0.83 8.61
N LYS A 145 -35.01 0.28 9.36
CA LYS A 145 -34.49 1.59 8.93
C LYS A 145 -32.96 1.68 8.99
N HIS A 146 -32.33 0.85 9.82
CA HIS A 146 -30.88 0.85 10.06
C HIS A 146 -30.14 -0.32 9.40
N LEU A 147 -30.85 -1.39 9.00
CA LEU A 147 -30.33 -2.48 8.17
C LEU A 147 -30.16 -2.01 6.72
N LYS A 148 -29.09 -1.25 6.49
CA LYS A 148 -28.72 -0.72 5.18
C LYS A 148 -27.37 -1.26 4.73
N PRO A 149 -27.18 -1.51 3.42
CA PRO A 149 -25.88 -1.85 2.87
C PRO A 149 -24.84 -0.78 3.18
N ILE A 150 -23.59 -1.21 3.36
CA ILE A 150 -22.45 -0.32 3.59
C ILE A 150 -22.26 0.51 2.32
N GLN A 151 -22.43 1.83 2.46
CA GLN A 151 -22.28 2.74 1.32
C GLN A 151 -20.81 2.96 0.99
N PRO A 152 -20.45 3.12 -0.29
CA PRO A 152 -19.10 3.50 -0.66
C PRO A 152 -18.71 4.85 -0.08
N LYS A 153 -17.43 5.00 0.26
CA LYS A 153 -16.92 6.26 0.78
C LYS A 153 -16.34 7.12 -0.34
N GLY A 154 -16.99 8.23 -0.69
CA GLY A 154 -16.43 9.20 -1.62
C GLY A 154 -15.00 9.62 -1.24
N LEU A 155 -14.09 9.57 -2.22
CA LEU A 155 -12.72 10.05 -2.07
C LEU A 155 -12.67 11.57 -2.20
N ASN A 156 -12.20 12.24 -1.15
CA ASN A 156 -12.09 13.72 -1.12
C ASN A 156 -10.77 14.25 -1.69
N LYS A 157 -9.80 13.39 -2.04
CA LYS A 157 -8.51 13.79 -2.59
C LYS A 157 -8.19 13.00 -3.86
N GLU A 158 -7.94 13.71 -4.95
CA GLU A 158 -7.21 13.17 -6.10
C GLU A 158 -5.76 12.93 -5.65
N LEU A 159 -5.37 11.66 -5.54
CA LEU A 159 -3.98 11.28 -5.37
C LEU A 159 -3.27 11.48 -6.72
N ARG A 160 -2.84 12.71 -6.99
CA ARG A 160 -2.08 13.05 -8.21
C ARG A 160 -0.63 12.63 -8.05
N PHE A 161 -0.23 11.57 -8.75
CA PHE A 161 1.17 11.19 -8.90
C PHE A 161 1.60 11.43 -10.35
N GLN A 162 2.70 12.16 -10.53
CA GLN A 162 3.39 12.24 -11.82
C GLN A 162 4.41 11.10 -11.86
N GLY A 163 4.17 10.10 -12.72
CA GLY A 163 5.21 9.14 -13.08
C GLY A 163 6.23 9.79 -14.02
N ASN A 164 7.52 9.61 -13.76
CA ASN A 164 8.56 9.99 -14.71
C ASN A 164 8.66 8.91 -15.80
N GLU A 165 8.52 9.32 -17.07
CA GLU A 165 8.54 8.44 -18.26
C GLU A 165 9.92 7.83 -18.58
N GLU A 166 10.95 8.07 -17.75
CA GLU A 166 12.33 7.69 -18.06
C GLU A 166 12.69 6.22 -17.75
N ILE A 167 11.74 5.44 -17.23
CA ILE A 167 11.94 4.00 -17.01
C ILE A 167 11.83 3.28 -18.36
N GLY A 168 12.99 3.04 -18.97
CA GLY A 168 13.08 2.22 -20.19
C GLY A 168 14.17 2.62 -21.19
N LYS A 169 14.90 3.73 -20.97
CA LYS A 169 15.96 4.12 -21.91
C LYS A 169 17.21 3.21 -21.83
N PRO A 170 17.90 2.95 -22.96
CA PRO A 170 19.11 2.14 -23.01
C PRO A 170 20.21 2.70 -22.11
N ARG A 171 20.83 1.81 -21.34
CA ARG A 171 21.77 2.11 -20.26
C ARG A 171 23.08 2.69 -20.79
N CYS A 172 23.54 3.80 -20.17
CA CYS A 172 24.95 4.19 -20.23
C CYS A 172 25.80 3.16 -19.47
N PRO A 173 27.00 2.81 -19.96
CA PRO A 173 27.89 1.83 -19.31
C PRO A 173 28.47 2.31 -17.97
N ASN A 174 28.37 3.61 -17.65
CA ASN A 174 28.84 4.18 -16.39
C ASN A 174 27.65 4.71 -15.57
N ILE A 175 27.04 3.85 -14.75
CA ILE A 175 26.04 4.29 -13.77
C ILE A 175 26.74 4.83 -12.51
N SER A 176 26.35 6.04 -12.07
CA SER A 176 26.82 6.64 -10.82
C SER A 176 26.01 6.12 -9.63
N LYS A 177 26.54 6.27 -8.40
CA LYS A 177 25.78 5.97 -7.17
C LYS A 177 24.49 6.78 -7.08
N GLN A 178 24.55 8.03 -7.54
CA GLN A 178 23.41 8.94 -7.62
C GLN A 178 22.32 8.40 -8.55
N ALA A 179 22.68 8.01 -9.78
CA ALA A 179 21.74 7.43 -10.73
C ALA A 179 21.11 6.11 -10.24
N VAL A 180 21.82 5.32 -9.41
CA VAL A 180 21.23 4.15 -8.73
C VAL A 180 20.14 4.55 -7.74
N ILE A 181 20.36 5.61 -6.95
CA ILE A 181 19.36 6.13 -6.01
C ILE A 181 18.14 6.64 -6.77
N ASP A 182 18.33 7.47 -7.79
CA ASP A 182 17.24 8.07 -8.56
C ASP A 182 16.36 6.98 -9.18
N GLN A 183 16.97 5.99 -9.85
CA GLN A 183 16.21 4.87 -10.41
C GLN A 183 15.46 4.05 -9.35
N ALA A 184 16.06 3.87 -8.17
CA ALA A 184 15.40 3.13 -7.09
C ALA A 184 14.26 3.94 -6.44
N LEU A 185 14.36 5.27 -6.38
CA LEU A 185 13.29 6.16 -5.91
C LEU A 185 12.08 6.12 -6.84
N VAL A 186 12.29 6.18 -8.15
CA VAL A 186 11.20 6.07 -9.13
C VAL A 186 10.50 4.72 -9.00
N VAL A 187 11.26 3.64 -8.81
CA VAL A 187 10.72 2.31 -8.52
C VAL A 187 9.84 2.31 -7.26
N MET A 188 10.33 2.89 -6.16
CA MET A 188 9.57 2.94 -4.91
C MET A 188 8.28 3.75 -5.06
N GLN A 189 8.32 4.88 -5.77
CA GLN A 189 7.15 5.72 -6.01
C GLN A 189 6.09 5.00 -6.85
N GLY A 190 6.49 4.37 -7.96
CA GLY A 190 5.57 3.61 -8.80
C GLY A 190 4.90 2.47 -8.03
N MET A 191 5.65 1.82 -7.12
CA MET A 191 5.10 0.78 -6.25
C MET A 191 4.10 1.28 -5.23
N VAL A 192 4.40 2.39 -4.55
CA VAL A 192 3.43 3.02 -3.63
C VAL A 192 2.17 3.38 -4.38
N PHE A 193 2.30 3.98 -5.56
CA PHE A 193 1.17 4.40 -6.35
C PHE A 193 0.26 3.24 -6.76
N TRP A 194 0.83 2.15 -7.26
CA TRP A 194 0.08 0.95 -7.62
C TRP A 194 -0.65 0.32 -6.42
N VAL A 195 0.05 0.20 -5.28
CA VAL A 195 -0.54 -0.30 -4.03
C VAL A 195 -1.66 0.63 -3.55
N CYS A 196 -1.48 1.96 -3.60
CA CYS A 196 -2.52 2.94 -3.26
C CYS A 196 -3.81 2.69 -4.06
N GLY A 197 -3.70 2.52 -5.38
CA GLY A 197 -4.87 2.32 -6.24
C GLY A 197 -5.68 1.08 -5.84
N ILE A 198 -4.99 -0.04 -5.60
CA ILE A 198 -5.63 -1.29 -5.17
C ILE A 198 -6.29 -1.14 -3.80
N LEU A 199 -5.55 -0.64 -2.80
CA LEU A 199 -6.02 -0.51 -1.43
C LEU A 199 -7.22 0.43 -1.35
N MET A 200 -7.13 1.59 -1.98
CA MET A 200 -8.18 2.59 -1.91
C MET A 200 -9.43 2.12 -2.64
N SER A 201 -9.31 1.42 -3.77
CA SER A 201 -10.47 0.82 -4.43
C SER A 201 -11.21 -0.17 -3.54
N GLY A 202 -10.47 -1.08 -2.89
CA GLY A 202 -11.03 -2.05 -1.95
C GLY A 202 -11.74 -1.37 -0.77
N LEU A 203 -11.05 -0.47 -0.08
CA LEU A 203 -11.54 0.15 1.16
C LEU A 203 -12.68 1.15 0.94
N VAL A 204 -12.73 1.79 -0.23
CA VAL A 204 -13.83 2.68 -0.62
C VAL A 204 -15.02 1.89 -1.14
N GLY A 205 -14.80 0.73 -1.74
CA GLY A 205 -15.84 -0.06 -2.41
C GLY A 205 -16.16 0.44 -3.82
N GLU A 206 -15.18 1.03 -4.52
CA GLU A 206 -15.33 1.51 -5.90
C GLU A 206 -14.07 1.25 -6.73
N ALA A 207 -14.21 0.99 -8.03
CA ALA A 207 -13.05 0.80 -8.93
C ALA A 207 -12.34 2.12 -9.30
N LYS A 208 -12.98 3.27 -9.09
CA LYS A 208 -12.48 4.59 -9.51
C LYS A 208 -11.03 4.89 -9.07
N PRO A 209 -10.62 4.66 -7.81
CA PRO A 209 -9.26 4.96 -7.35
C PRO A 209 -8.18 4.19 -8.11
N TYR A 210 -8.44 2.91 -8.40
CA TYR A 210 -7.57 2.08 -9.20
C TYR A 210 -7.51 2.55 -10.66
N LEU A 211 -8.65 2.96 -11.26
CA LEU A 211 -8.69 3.47 -12.63
C LEU A 211 -7.92 4.80 -12.79
N GLU A 212 -8.06 5.72 -11.84
CA GLU A 212 -7.29 6.98 -11.80
C GLU A 212 -5.79 6.73 -11.62
N MET A 213 -5.44 5.74 -10.81
CA MET A 213 -4.07 5.27 -10.69
C MET A 213 -3.54 4.73 -12.02
N ARG A 214 -4.33 3.89 -12.70
CA ARG A 214 -3.98 3.31 -13.99
C ARG A 214 -3.77 4.37 -15.08
N SER A 215 -4.58 5.43 -15.10
CA SER A 215 -4.50 6.50 -16.10
C SER A 215 -3.34 7.47 -15.88
N SER A 216 -2.93 7.72 -14.62
CA SER A 216 -1.94 8.76 -14.29
C SER A 216 -0.49 8.24 -14.21
N GLY A 217 -0.25 6.95 -14.47
CA GLY A 217 1.09 6.37 -14.38
C GLY A 217 1.15 4.87 -14.02
N GLY A 218 0.00 4.22 -13.80
CA GLY A 218 -0.11 2.82 -13.36
C GLY A 218 0.45 1.77 -14.34
N ARG A 219 0.86 2.16 -15.55
CA ARG A 219 1.65 1.31 -16.45
C ARG A 219 3.08 1.01 -15.94
N PHE A 220 3.52 1.63 -14.84
CA PHE A 220 4.79 1.31 -14.19
C PHE A 220 4.90 -0.19 -13.80
N VAL A 221 3.84 -0.77 -13.25
CA VAL A 221 3.89 -2.18 -12.84
C VAL A 221 3.78 -3.11 -14.04
N ASP A 222 3.02 -2.76 -15.08
CA ASP A 222 2.97 -3.54 -16.32
C ASP A 222 4.28 -3.50 -17.11
N SER A 223 5.00 -2.37 -17.11
CA SER A 223 6.32 -2.28 -17.76
C SER A 223 7.37 -3.11 -17.02
N TRP A 224 7.19 -3.34 -15.73
CA TRP A 224 8.12 -4.10 -14.92
C TRP A 224 7.74 -5.58 -14.75
N LEU A 225 6.44 -5.87 -14.70
CA LEU A 225 5.82 -7.19 -14.56
C LEU A 225 4.57 -7.27 -15.43
N PRO A 226 4.76 -7.67 -16.70
CA PRO A 226 3.66 -7.77 -17.65
C PRO A 226 2.52 -8.65 -17.12
N GLY A 227 1.31 -8.12 -17.10
CA GLY A 227 0.10 -8.86 -16.77
C GLY A 227 -0.25 -8.96 -15.29
N LEU A 228 0.53 -8.35 -14.39
CA LEU A 228 0.12 -8.19 -12.99
C LEU A 228 -0.94 -7.08 -12.86
N ASP A 229 -0.74 -5.94 -13.52
CA ASP A 229 -1.73 -4.85 -13.50
C ASP A 229 -3.01 -5.26 -14.24
N LEU A 230 -2.89 -5.93 -15.40
CA LEU A 230 -4.07 -6.46 -16.11
C LEU A 230 -4.94 -7.34 -15.21
N ARG A 231 -4.32 -8.27 -14.47
CA ARG A 231 -5.03 -9.14 -13.52
C ARG A 231 -5.65 -8.38 -12.35
N ALA A 232 -4.92 -7.42 -11.76
CA ALA A 232 -5.49 -6.57 -10.72
C ALA A 232 -6.68 -5.76 -11.24
N SER A 233 -6.61 -5.29 -12.49
CA SER A 233 -7.68 -4.56 -13.16
C SER A 233 -8.91 -5.44 -13.39
N GLU A 234 -8.75 -6.68 -13.83
CA GLU A 234 -9.88 -7.62 -13.99
C GLU A 234 -10.60 -7.78 -12.65
N VAL A 235 -9.85 -8.08 -11.58
CA VAL A 235 -10.41 -8.29 -10.23
C VAL A 235 -11.15 -7.06 -9.69
N ILE A 236 -10.55 -5.87 -9.83
CA ILE A 236 -11.10 -4.63 -9.28
C ILE A 236 -12.27 -4.12 -10.13
N VAL A 237 -12.15 -4.15 -11.46
CA VAL A 237 -13.19 -3.61 -12.35
C VAL A 237 -14.40 -4.53 -12.40
N GLU A 238 -14.23 -5.86 -12.50
CA GLU A 238 -15.36 -6.80 -12.54
C GLU A 238 -16.24 -6.75 -11.28
N ARG A 239 -15.63 -6.41 -10.14
CA ARG A 239 -16.32 -6.37 -8.83
C ARG A 239 -16.52 -4.97 -8.29
N ASN A 240 -16.30 -3.95 -9.12
CA ASN A 240 -16.37 -2.54 -8.75
C ASN A 240 -15.59 -2.20 -7.45
N GLY A 241 -14.49 -2.90 -7.17
CA GLY A 241 -13.68 -2.69 -5.97
C GLY A 241 -14.33 -3.11 -4.63
N VAL A 242 -15.51 -3.75 -4.63
CA VAL A 242 -16.18 -4.13 -3.38
C VAL A 242 -15.50 -5.33 -2.72
N LEU A 243 -15.09 -5.17 -1.47
CA LEU A 243 -14.46 -6.26 -0.71
C LEU A 243 -15.42 -7.41 -0.45
N LYS A 244 -14.90 -8.64 -0.53
CA LYS A 244 -15.62 -9.88 -0.23
C LYS A 244 -16.36 -9.79 1.10
N GLU A 245 -15.68 -9.35 2.15
CA GLU A 245 -16.23 -9.27 3.51
C GLU A 245 -17.31 -8.21 3.65
N VAL A 246 -17.23 -7.11 2.87
CA VAL A 246 -18.28 -6.08 2.81
C VAL A 246 -19.51 -6.62 2.10
N LYS A 247 -19.33 -7.28 0.95
CA LYS A 247 -20.43 -7.94 0.23
C LYS A 247 -21.11 -9.00 1.09
N GLU A 248 -20.32 -9.81 1.78
CA GLU A 248 -20.80 -10.83 2.70
C GLU A 248 -21.62 -10.24 3.87
N LEU A 249 -21.25 -9.05 4.37
CA LEU A 249 -22.05 -8.33 5.34
C LEU A 249 -23.36 -7.82 4.74
N ASP A 250 -23.31 -7.20 3.56
CA ASP A 250 -24.49 -6.67 2.87
C ASP A 250 -25.51 -7.77 2.53
N ASP A 251 -25.04 -8.95 2.10
CA ASP A 251 -25.87 -10.13 1.84
C ASP A 251 -26.57 -10.61 3.13
N ALA A 252 -25.84 -10.62 4.27
CA ALA A 252 -26.43 -10.99 5.57
C ALA A 252 -27.44 -9.95 6.08
N VAL A 253 -27.18 -8.66 5.85
CA VAL A 253 -28.11 -7.57 6.15
C VAL A 253 -29.40 -7.72 5.34
N ALA A 254 -29.29 -8.03 4.04
CA ALA A 254 -30.44 -8.26 3.17
C ALA A 254 -31.24 -9.50 3.60
N GLY A 255 -30.55 -10.59 3.97
CA GLY A 255 -31.17 -11.81 4.49
C GLY A 255 -31.97 -11.56 5.77
N LEU A 256 -31.40 -10.81 6.72
CA LEU A 256 -32.08 -10.45 7.96
C LEU A 256 -33.28 -9.53 7.70
N ALA A 257 -33.14 -8.51 6.85
CA ALA A 257 -34.23 -7.62 6.49
C ALA A 257 -35.41 -8.38 5.84
N ALA A 258 -35.11 -9.37 4.98
CA ALA A 258 -36.13 -10.21 4.35
C ALA A 258 -36.83 -11.14 5.35
N ALA A 259 -36.10 -11.73 6.30
CA ALA A 259 -36.67 -12.56 7.37
C ALA A 259 -37.68 -11.76 8.21
N ILE A 260 -37.29 -10.55 8.62
CA ILE A 260 -38.16 -9.61 9.35
C ILE A 260 -39.40 -9.25 8.52
N GLY A 261 -39.19 -8.88 7.24
CA GLY A 261 -40.28 -8.45 6.35
C GLY A 261 -41.31 -9.56 6.03
N THR A 262 -40.89 -10.82 6.05
CA THR A 262 -41.76 -11.99 5.79
C THR A 262 -42.39 -12.58 7.04
N GLY A 263 -42.08 -12.06 8.23
CA GLY A 263 -42.58 -12.56 9.51
C GLY A 263 -42.04 -13.96 9.89
N LYS A 264 -40.97 -14.41 9.24
CA LYS A 264 -40.26 -15.66 9.60
C LYS A 264 -39.39 -15.43 10.83
N SER A 265 -38.95 -16.51 11.49
CA SER A 265 -37.91 -16.41 12.52
C SER A 265 -36.67 -15.72 11.92
N SER A 266 -36.25 -14.63 12.57
CA SER A 266 -35.07 -13.85 12.21
C SER A 266 -33.83 -14.31 12.98
N ASP A 267 -33.95 -15.29 13.87
CA ASP A 267 -32.91 -15.64 14.85
C ASP A 267 -31.65 -16.16 14.15
N GLU A 268 -31.80 -17.05 13.17
CA GLU A 268 -30.68 -17.58 12.40
C GLU A 268 -29.97 -16.50 11.58
N ALA A 269 -30.73 -15.61 10.94
CA ALA A 269 -30.18 -14.51 10.16
C ALA A 269 -29.50 -13.45 11.04
N ALA A 270 -30.02 -13.22 12.25
CA ALA A 270 -29.46 -12.31 13.24
C ALA A 270 -28.12 -12.84 13.77
N GLU A 271 -28.05 -14.12 14.13
CA GLU A 271 -26.80 -14.76 14.57
C GLU A 271 -25.75 -14.81 13.46
N GLU A 272 -26.15 -15.04 12.20
CA GLU A 272 -25.22 -14.99 11.08
C GLU A 272 -24.65 -13.57 10.86
N LEU A 273 -25.51 -12.53 10.92
CA LEU A 273 -25.05 -11.14 10.83
C LEU A 273 -24.10 -10.79 11.99
N LYS A 274 -24.42 -11.22 13.22
CA LYS A 274 -23.59 -11.02 14.40
C LYS A 274 -22.19 -11.62 14.22
N ARG A 275 -22.13 -12.89 13.81
CA ARG A 275 -20.87 -13.61 13.54
C ARG A 275 -20.02 -12.88 12.49
N ARG A 276 -20.63 -12.39 11.41
CA ARG A 276 -19.94 -11.62 10.37
C ARG A 276 -19.45 -10.27 10.88
N LEU A 277 -20.26 -9.55 11.67
CA LEU A 277 -19.87 -8.27 12.26
C LEU A 277 -18.65 -8.40 13.19
N GLU A 278 -18.60 -9.47 13.99
CA GLU A 278 -17.45 -9.77 14.85
C GLU A 278 -16.19 -10.11 14.06
N GLY A 279 -16.31 -10.93 13.02
CA GLY A 279 -15.20 -11.24 12.12
C GLY A 279 -14.68 -9.99 11.42
N PHE A 280 -15.58 -9.17 10.88
CA PHE A 280 -15.24 -7.92 10.22
C PHE A 280 -14.58 -6.91 11.18
N ALA A 281 -15.04 -6.82 12.43
CA ALA A 281 -14.41 -5.97 13.44
C ALA A 281 -12.93 -6.31 13.64
N LYS A 282 -12.62 -7.61 13.77
CA LYS A 282 -11.24 -8.09 13.95
C LYS A 282 -10.36 -7.77 12.75
N LEU A 283 -10.88 -7.90 11.54
CA LEU A 283 -10.16 -7.56 10.30
C LEU A 283 -9.84 -6.06 10.23
N VAL A 284 -10.84 -5.20 10.46
CA VAL A 284 -10.66 -3.74 10.43
C VAL A 284 -9.69 -3.28 11.52
N GLU A 285 -9.81 -3.81 12.74
CA GLU A 285 -8.91 -3.46 13.85
C GLU A 285 -7.47 -3.95 13.60
N GLY A 286 -7.31 -5.20 13.15
CA GLY A 286 -6.00 -5.79 12.83
C GLY A 286 -5.28 -4.98 11.76
N PHE A 287 -5.97 -4.69 10.66
CA PHE A 287 -5.40 -3.91 9.58
C PHE A 287 -5.10 -2.46 10.00
N GLY A 288 -5.95 -1.85 10.84
CA GLY A 288 -5.68 -0.53 11.42
C GLY A 288 -4.36 -0.48 12.20
N LYS A 289 -4.06 -1.51 13.00
CA LYS A 289 -2.79 -1.60 13.75
C LYS A 289 -1.57 -1.71 12.82
N GLU A 290 -1.70 -2.42 11.70
CA GLU A 290 -0.63 -2.51 10.71
C GLU A 290 -0.37 -1.16 10.02
N VAL A 291 -1.44 -0.43 9.72
CA VAL A 291 -1.38 0.91 9.13
C VAL A 291 -0.71 1.90 10.08
N ASP A 292 -1.11 1.90 11.36
CA ASP A 292 -0.49 2.74 12.39
C ASP A 292 1.00 2.41 12.58
N CYS A 293 1.34 1.11 12.55
CA CYS A 293 2.72 0.65 12.65
C CYS A 293 3.57 1.16 11.49
N LEU A 294 3.07 1.07 10.25
CA LEU A 294 3.77 1.61 9.08
C LEU A 294 3.87 3.14 9.16
N PHE A 295 2.78 3.84 9.47
CA PHE A 295 2.75 5.30 9.60
C PHE A 295 3.82 5.79 10.57
N ASN A 296 3.86 5.22 11.78
CA ASN A 296 4.83 5.59 12.80
C ASN A 296 6.27 5.34 12.35
N LYS A 297 6.54 4.22 11.67
CA LYS A 297 7.87 3.92 11.10
C LYS A 297 8.28 4.91 10.02
N VAL A 298 7.36 5.28 9.13
CA VAL A 298 7.60 6.28 8.06
C VAL A 298 7.87 7.65 8.66
N LEU A 299 7.04 8.08 9.60
CA LEU A 299 7.16 9.38 10.26
C LEU A 299 8.47 9.49 11.04
N ALA A 300 8.83 8.45 11.80
CA ALA A 300 10.09 8.42 12.54
C ALA A 300 11.31 8.51 11.60
N GLY A 301 11.31 7.73 10.50
CA GLY A 301 12.39 7.76 9.51
C GLY A 301 12.51 9.12 8.82
N ARG A 302 11.38 9.75 8.48
CA ARG A 302 11.34 11.10 7.91
C ARG A 302 11.89 12.15 8.86
N ASN A 303 11.45 12.14 10.12
CA ASN A 303 11.91 13.11 11.12
C ASN A 303 13.41 12.98 11.39
N GLN A 304 13.93 11.75 11.46
CA GLN A 304 15.37 11.50 11.58
C GLN A 304 16.15 12.09 10.41
N LEU A 305 15.68 11.90 9.17
CA LEU A 305 16.30 12.48 7.99
C LEU A 305 16.33 14.01 8.06
N LEU A 306 15.19 14.64 8.36
CA LEU A 306 15.08 16.11 8.45
C LEU A 306 16.01 16.69 9.52
N ASN A 307 16.09 16.04 10.68
CA ASN A 307 16.99 16.46 11.76
C ASN A 307 18.46 16.36 11.35
N GLY A 308 18.85 15.28 10.66
CA GLY A 308 20.22 15.09 10.16
C GLY A 308 20.62 16.16 9.14
N LEU A 309 19.71 16.56 8.25
CA LEU A 309 19.93 17.65 7.30
C LEU A 309 20.06 19.02 7.99
N GLY A 310 19.33 19.24 9.08
CA GLY A 310 19.41 20.46 9.88
C GLY A 310 20.76 20.62 10.59
N GLN A 311 21.32 19.53 11.10
CA GLN A 311 22.62 19.52 11.80
C GLN A 311 23.82 19.73 10.86
N GLN A 312 23.70 19.42 9.57
CA GLN A 312 24.78 19.65 8.59
C GLN A 312 24.95 21.12 8.16
N LYS A 313 24.00 22.01 8.51
CA LYS A 313 24.03 23.43 8.17
C LYS A 313 24.56 24.33 9.29
N GLN A 314 24.94 23.76 10.44
CA GLN A 314 25.59 24.46 11.57
C GLN A 314 27.08 24.11 11.60
#